data_AF-A0A1H9QNU4-F1
#
_entry.id   AF-A0A1H9QNU4-F1
#
_cell.length_a   1.000
_cell.length_b   1.000
_cell.length_c   1.000
_cell.angle_alpha   90.00
_cell.angle_beta   90.00
_cell.angle_gamma   90.00
#
_symmetry.space_group_name_H-M   'P 1'
#
loop_
_entity.id
_entity.type
_entity.pdbx_description
1 polymer ?
#
loop_
_entity_poly.entity_id
_entity_poly.type
_entity_poly.pdbx_seq_one_letter_code
_entity_poly.pdbx_strand_id
1 'polypeptide(L)'
;MCGVLALARAAAPGVRFEVRPEQIELHTTTPHSREARIACGVALLNVRLALQSHGIRPLVTLLPGQSAAGAAVAVRLGGCQEPGPDVLALLHASRAPRRAGAAPPEPAAWRGLLSRAAEVERAWLHVEDDELVLCTFARGAAAEIRAGQAMQRVLLTAGTAGVAVSPAQDLMSLSALRADLRPRLGNVLVPQVVLRLGAG
;
A
#
# COMPACT_ATOMS: atom_id res chain seq x y z
N MET A 1 16.28 -3.68 -15.14
CA MET A 1 15.86 -2.39 -14.53
C MET A 1 14.60 -1.78 -15.18
N CYS A 2 14.43 -1.79 -16.51
CA CYS A 2 13.23 -1.23 -17.20
C CYS A 2 11.87 -1.78 -16.71
N GLY A 3 11.79 -3.05 -16.31
CA GLY A 3 10.53 -3.64 -15.81
C GLY A 3 10.13 -3.22 -14.39
N VAL A 4 11.10 -2.82 -13.54
CA VAL A 4 10.86 -2.46 -12.13
C VAL A 4 10.06 -1.16 -12.02
N LEU A 5 10.39 -0.17 -12.85
CA LEU A 5 9.74 1.14 -12.81
C LEU A 5 8.44 1.19 -13.60
N ALA A 6 8.28 0.36 -14.65
CA ALA A 6 7.05 0.32 -15.44
C ALA A 6 5.82 -0.08 -14.60
N LEU A 7 5.95 -1.11 -13.76
CA LEU A 7 4.91 -1.54 -12.82
C LEU A 7 4.62 -0.51 -11.72
N ALA A 8 5.66 0.15 -11.21
CA ALA A 8 5.50 1.17 -10.17
C ALA A 8 4.82 2.45 -10.69
N ARG A 9 5.11 2.84 -11.94
CA ARG A 9 4.61 4.09 -12.54
C ARG A 9 3.15 4.00 -12.99
N ALA A 10 2.68 2.83 -13.40
CA ALA A 10 1.29 2.63 -13.84
C ALA A 10 0.26 2.72 -12.68
N ALA A 11 0.69 2.48 -11.44
CA ALA A 11 -0.22 2.34 -10.30
C ALA A 11 -0.47 3.63 -9.48
N ALA A 12 0.29 4.71 -9.72
CA ALA A 12 0.23 5.92 -8.90
C ALA A 12 0.46 7.20 -9.74
N PRO A 13 -0.58 7.72 -10.42
CA PRO A 13 -0.48 9.01 -11.10
C PRO A 13 -0.10 10.09 -10.06
N GLY A 14 0.94 10.88 -10.35
CA GLY A 14 1.44 11.94 -9.46
C GLY A 14 2.70 11.59 -8.64
N VAL A 15 3.21 10.35 -8.74
CA VAL A 15 4.51 9.97 -8.16
C VAL A 15 5.57 9.96 -9.27
N ARG A 16 6.59 10.81 -9.13
CA ARG A 16 7.78 10.83 -9.99
C ARG A 16 8.87 9.97 -9.36
N PHE A 17 9.52 9.15 -10.18
CA PHE A 17 10.64 8.32 -9.77
C PHE A 17 11.93 8.91 -10.31
N GLU A 18 12.93 9.04 -9.46
CA GLU A 18 14.27 9.43 -9.84
C GLU A 18 15.26 8.34 -9.42
N VAL A 19 15.99 7.80 -10.39
CA VAL A 19 17.00 6.77 -10.13
C VAL A 19 18.35 7.45 -9.96
N ARG A 20 18.90 7.39 -8.76
CA ARG A 20 20.26 7.81 -8.44
C ARG A 20 21.18 6.57 -8.40
N PRO A 21 22.52 6.76 -8.45
CA PRO A 21 23.47 5.65 -8.39
C PRO A 21 23.28 4.72 -7.17
N GLU A 22 22.88 5.28 -6.02
CA GLU A 22 22.78 4.53 -4.76
C GLU A 22 21.35 4.33 -4.24
N GLN A 23 20.36 5.01 -4.84
CA GLN A 23 18.98 4.97 -4.36
C GLN A 23 17.95 5.29 -5.45
N ILE A 24 16.72 4.83 -5.23
CA ILE A 24 15.55 5.25 -5.99
C ILE A 24 14.75 6.21 -5.11
N GLU A 25 14.49 7.41 -5.62
CA GLU A 25 13.72 8.44 -4.94
C GLU A 25 12.31 8.51 -5.51
N LEU A 26 11.31 8.63 -4.64
CA LEU A 26 9.91 8.86 -4.99
C LEU A 26 9.53 10.28 -4.55
N HIS A 27 9.16 11.08 -5.53
CA HIS A 27 8.77 12.47 -5.38
C HIS A 27 7.27 12.59 -5.66
N THR A 28 6.54 13.33 -4.83
CA THR A 28 5.13 13.64 -5.10
C THR A 28 4.96 15.11 -5.47
N THR A 29 3.83 15.47 -6.07
CA THR A 29 3.51 16.87 -6.39
C THR A 29 3.42 17.72 -5.13
N THR A 30 4.15 18.84 -5.10
CA THR A 30 4.14 19.81 -4.00
C THR A 30 3.00 20.83 -4.17
N PRO A 31 2.29 21.22 -3.09
CA PRO A 31 2.38 20.69 -1.73
C PRO A 31 1.88 19.25 -1.63
N HIS A 32 2.56 18.44 -0.82
CA HIS A 32 2.25 17.03 -0.64
C HIS A 32 0.83 16.87 -0.08
N SER A 33 -0.15 16.51 -0.91
CA SER A 33 -1.49 16.18 -0.42
C SER A 33 -1.46 14.82 0.30
N ARG A 34 -2.51 14.54 1.07
CA ARG A 34 -2.67 13.25 1.72
C ARG A 34 -2.81 12.11 0.70
N GLU A 35 -3.59 12.35 -0.34
CA GLU A 35 -3.82 11.46 -1.46
C GLU A 35 -2.49 11.16 -2.18
N ALA A 36 -1.67 12.20 -2.40
CA ALA A 36 -0.35 12.06 -3.01
C ALA A 36 0.58 11.18 -2.15
N ARG A 37 0.52 11.29 -0.82
CA ARG A 37 1.30 10.44 0.10
C ARG A 37 0.82 9.00 0.14
N ILE A 38 -0.49 8.76 0.10
CA ILE A 38 -1.05 7.42 -0.03
C ILE A 38 -0.63 6.80 -1.37
N ALA A 39 -0.74 7.55 -2.47
CA ALA A 39 -0.29 7.10 -3.79
C ALA A 39 1.22 6.80 -3.79
N CYS A 40 2.04 7.60 -3.09
CA CYS A 40 3.46 7.33 -2.88
C CYS A 40 3.69 5.99 -2.17
N GLY A 41 2.87 5.65 -1.16
CA GLY A 41 2.90 4.36 -0.50
C GLY A 41 2.59 3.18 -1.43
N VAL A 42 1.59 3.34 -2.31
CA VAL A 42 1.25 2.34 -3.33
C VAL A 42 2.43 2.11 -4.28
N ALA A 43 3.00 3.19 -4.80
CA ALA A 43 4.19 3.16 -5.64
C ALA A 43 5.38 2.47 -4.95
N LEU A 44 5.62 2.81 -3.68
CA LEU A 44 6.68 2.24 -2.87
C LEU A 44 6.53 0.72 -2.69
N LEU A 45 5.33 0.20 -2.45
CA LEU A 45 5.15 -1.25 -2.37
C LEU A 45 5.50 -1.93 -3.70
N ASN A 46 5.05 -1.37 -4.82
CA ASN A 46 5.37 -1.94 -6.14
C ASN A 46 6.87 -1.93 -6.41
N VAL A 47 7.59 -0.86 -6.04
CA VAL A 47 9.06 -0.82 -6.12
C VAL A 47 9.69 -1.90 -5.24
N ARG A 48 9.23 -2.06 -3.99
CA ARG A 48 9.75 -3.09 -3.07
C ARG A 48 9.56 -4.49 -3.65
N LEU A 49 8.36 -4.82 -4.11
CA LEU A 49 8.06 -6.13 -4.71
C LEU A 49 8.95 -6.38 -5.93
N ALA A 50 9.08 -5.39 -6.81
CA ALA A 50 9.89 -5.52 -8.01
C ALA A 50 11.40 -5.66 -7.71
N LEU A 51 11.93 -4.97 -6.70
CA LEU A 51 13.31 -5.17 -6.24
C LEU A 51 13.50 -6.56 -5.65
N GLN A 52 12.58 -6.98 -4.77
CA GLN A 52 12.63 -8.28 -4.11
C GLN A 52 12.56 -9.45 -5.11
N SER A 53 11.79 -9.35 -6.20
CA SER A 53 11.77 -10.41 -7.22
C SER A 53 13.03 -10.51 -8.06
N HIS A 54 13.85 -9.47 -8.06
CA HIS A 54 15.19 -9.49 -8.67
C HIS A 54 16.26 -9.89 -7.65
N GLY A 55 15.85 -10.38 -6.48
CA GLY A 55 16.76 -10.82 -5.43
C GLY A 55 17.38 -9.67 -4.63
N ILE A 56 16.82 -8.45 -4.70
CA ILE A 56 17.40 -7.26 -4.05
C ILE A 56 16.60 -6.90 -2.81
N ARG A 57 17.28 -6.72 -1.67
CA ARG A 57 16.69 -6.25 -0.42
C ARG A 57 16.50 -4.73 -0.45
N PRO A 58 15.26 -4.20 -0.42
CA PRO A 58 15.06 -2.75 -0.37
C PRO A 58 15.19 -2.21 1.07
N LEU A 59 16.06 -1.22 1.28
CA LEU A 59 16.13 -0.43 2.50
C LEU A 59 15.39 0.89 2.28
N VAL A 60 14.32 1.11 3.03
CA VAL A 60 13.40 2.22 2.81
C VAL A 60 13.54 3.26 3.90
N THR A 61 13.75 4.51 3.49
CA THR A 61 13.65 5.69 4.34
C THR A 61 12.44 6.52 3.91
N LEU A 62 11.47 6.67 4.80
CA LEU A 62 10.33 7.57 4.59
C LEU A 62 10.71 8.97 5.03
N LEU A 63 10.34 9.98 4.23
CA LEU A 63 10.62 11.39 4.51
C LEU A 63 12.09 11.67 4.84
N PRO A 64 13.05 11.29 3.95
CA PRO A 64 14.49 11.51 4.14
C PRO A 64 14.90 12.99 4.26
N GLY A 65 13.98 13.93 4.00
CA GLY A 65 14.22 15.36 4.10
C GLY A 65 15.26 15.84 3.09
N GLN A 66 16.21 16.62 3.57
CA GLN A 66 17.23 17.26 2.73
C GLN A 66 18.22 16.25 2.11
N SER A 67 18.37 15.08 2.74
CA SER A 67 19.27 14.01 2.26
C SER A 67 18.87 13.43 0.90
N ALA A 68 17.66 13.69 0.43
CA ALA A 68 17.17 13.25 -0.88
C ALA A 68 16.31 14.33 -1.56
N ALA A 69 16.77 15.59 -1.52
CA ALA A 69 16.16 16.71 -2.23
C ALA A 69 14.64 16.87 -2.01
N GLY A 70 14.14 16.56 -0.82
CA GLY A 70 12.70 16.66 -0.51
C GLY A 70 11.85 15.49 -1.01
N ALA A 71 12.46 14.38 -1.41
CA ALA A 71 11.74 13.15 -1.74
C ALA A 71 10.84 12.69 -0.59
N ALA A 72 9.68 12.14 -0.93
CA ALA A 72 8.79 11.53 0.04
C ALA A 72 9.35 10.19 0.54
N VAL A 73 10.09 9.47 -0.31
CA VAL A 73 10.72 8.19 0.00
C VAL A 73 12.06 8.07 -0.74
N ALA A 74 13.06 7.51 -0.07
CA ALA A 74 14.27 6.99 -0.69
C ALA A 74 14.40 5.48 -0.44
N VAL A 75 14.76 4.73 -1.49
CA VAL A 75 14.95 3.28 -1.45
C VAL A 75 16.38 2.94 -1.83
N ARG A 76 17.18 2.48 -0.88
CA ARG A 76 18.55 2.00 -1.09
C ARG A 76 18.57 0.49 -1.32
N LEU A 77 19.57 0.01 -2.05
CA LEU A 77 19.78 -1.42 -2.28
C LEU A 77 20.60 -1.99 -1.11
N GLY A 78 19.97 -2.76 -0.23
CA GLY A 78 20.57 -3.31 0.99
C GLY A 78 21.25 -4.66 0.84
N GLY A 79 21.66 -5.03 -0.38
CA GLY A 79 22.22 -6.34 -0.70
C GLY A 79 21.20 -7.32 -1.27
N CYS A 80 21.53 -8.60 -1.22
CA CYS A 80 20.74 -9.67 -1.84
C CYS A 80 19.80 -10.37 -0.85
N GLN A 81 18.66 -10.82 -1.35
CA GLN A 81 17.70 -11.65 -0.63
C GLN A 81 16.97 -12.52 -1.64
N GLU A 82 16.87 -13.83 -1.41
CA GLU A 82 16.06 -14.69 -2.28
C GLU A 82 14.58 -14.25 -2.27
N PRO A 83 13.91 -14.21 -3.45
CA PRO A 83 12.50 -13.88 -3.51
C PRO A 83 11.65 -14.90 -2.76
N GLY A 84 10.90 -14.44 -1.76
CA GLY A 84 9.92 -15.29 -1.07
C GLY A 84 8.73 -15.64 -1.98
N PRO A 85 8.03 -16.76 -1.72
CA PRO A 85 6.86 -17.15 -2.49
C PRO A 85 5.72 -16.11 -2.41
N ASP A 86 5.63 -15.38 -1.29
CA ASP A 86 4.67 -14.28 -1.09
C ASP A 86 4.94 -13.11 -2.06
N VAL A 87 6.19 -12.72 -2.25
CA VAL A 87 6.59 -11.66 -3.18
C VAL A 87 6.19 -12.02 -4.61
N LEU A 88 6.44 -13.27 -5.02
CA LEU A 88 6.11 -13.74 -6.36
C LEU A 88 4.59 -13.78 -6.59
N ALA A 89 3.82 -14.25 -5.60
CA ALA A 89 2.36 -14.27 -5.66
C ALA A 89 1.78 -12.84 -5.79
N LEU A 90 2.26 -11.90 -4.99
CA LEU A 90 1.81 -10.50 -5.04
C LEU A 90 2.18 -9.83 -6.37
N LEU A 91 3.35 -10.14 -6.94
CA LEU A 91 3.73 -9.64 -8.26
C LEU A 91 2.89 -10.22 -9.38
N HIS A 92 2.57 -11.51 -9.34
CA HIS A 92 1.64 -12.10 -10.28
C HIS A 92 0.27 -11.41 -10.20
N ALA A 93 -0.26 -11.21 -8.99
CA ALA A 93 -1.51 -10.48 -8.78
C ALA A 93 -1.45 -9.03 -9.28
N SER A 94 -0.29 -8.37 -9.19
CA SER A 94 -0.11 -6.99 -9.68
C SER A 94 -0.17 -6.86 -11.21
N ARG A 95 0.09 -7.95 -11.92
CA ARG A 95 0.08 -8.03 -13.39
C ARG A 95 -1.21 -8.61 -13.94
N ALA A 96 -1.94 -9.38 -13.14
CA ALA A 96 -3.19 -9.99 -13.54
C ALA A 96 -4.31 -8.93 -13.62
N PRO A 97 -5.26 -9.06 -14.57
CA PRO A 97 -6.49 -8.28 -14.52
C PRO A 97 -7.21 -8.55 -13.19
N ARG A 98 -7.64 -7.48 -12.50
CA ARG A 98 -8.48 -7.63 -11.31
C ARG A 98 -9.84 -8.18 -11.75
N ARG A 99 -10.02 -9.49 -11.60
CA ARG A 99 -11.28 -10.19 -11.82
C ARG A 99 -11.80 -10.65 -10.47
N ALA A 100 -13.06 -10.34 -10.16
CA ALA A 100 -13.74 -11.02 -9.07
C ALA A 100 -13.89 -12.51 -9.45
N GLY A 101 -13.62 -13.42 -8.52
CA GLY A 101 -13.95 -14.83 -8.69
C GLY A 101 -15.46 -15.07 -8.67
N ALA A 102 -15.91 -16.27 -9.08
CA ALA A 102 -17.33 -16.60 -9.23
C ALA A 102 -18.16 -16.67 -7.92
N ALA A 103 -17.53 -16.49 -6.76
CA ALA A 103 -18.12 -16.08 -5.49
C ALA A 103 -16.93 -15.83 -4.54
N PRO A 104 -16.99 -14.84 -3.63
CA PRO A 104 -15.92 -14.68 -2.65
C PRO A 104 -15.85 -15.91 -1.75
N PRO A 105 -14.63 -16.38 -1.38
CA PRO A 105 -14.48 -17.43 -0.37
C PRO A 105 -15.12 -17.01 0.96
N GLU A 106 -15.36 -17.99 1.83
CA GLU A 106 -15.93 -17.79 3.16
C GLU A 106 -15.22 -16.66 3.93
N PRO A 107 -15.95 -15.73 4.59
CA PRO A 107 -15.36 -14.55 5.20
C PRO A 107 -14.18 -14.80 6.14
N ALA A 108 -14.20 -15.89 6.91
CA ALA A 108 -13.10 -16.21 7.81
C ALA A 108 -11.76 -16.40 7.06
N ALA A 109 -11.79 -17.00 5.87
CA ALA A 109 -10.59 -17.33 5.10
C ALA A 109 -9.86 -16.08 4.59
N TRP A 110 -10.58 -15.11 4.01
CA TRP A 110 -9.93 -13.90 3.50
C TRP A 110 -9.68 -12.86 4.59
N ARG A 111 -10.49 -12.77 5.65
CA ARG A 111 -10.29 -11.78 6.74
C ARG A 111 -8.91 -11.93 7.39
N GLY A 112 -8.53 -13.16 7.76
CA GLY A 112 -7.21 -13.42 8.36
C GLY A 112 -6.05 -13.06 7.43
N LEU A 113 -6.17 -13.39 6.14
CA LEU A 113 -5.15 -13.08 5.13
C LEU A 113 -5.00 -11.57 4.93
N LEU A 114 -6.11 -10.82 4.80
CA LEU A 114 -6.08 -9.38 4.59
C LEU A 114 -5.60 -8.64 5.84
N SER A 115 -5.99 -9.07 7.04
CA SER A 115 -5.45 -8.53 8.30
C SER A 115 -3.95 -8.72 8.39
N ARG A 116 -3.44 -9.92 8.07
CA ARG A 116 -2.01 -10.18 8.07
C ARG A 116 -1.27 -9.34 7.03
N ALA A 117 -1.87 -9.14 5.86
CA ALA A 117 -1.31 -8.28 4.82
C ALA A 117 -1.15 -6.82 5.28
N ALA A 118 -2.13 -6.29 6.03
CA ALA A 118 -2.03 -4.96 6.63
C ALA A 118 -0.93 -4.90 7.71
N GLU A 119 -0.86 -5.90 8.60
CA GLU A 119 0.11 -5.96 9.70
C GLU A 119 1.56 -5.96 9.21
N VAL A 120 1.86 -6.67 8.11
CA VAL A 120 3.21 -6.68 7.50
C VAL A 120 3.68 -5.26 7.14
N GLU A 121 2.76 -4.37 6.81
CA GLU A 121 3.05 -2.96 6.48
C GLU A 121 2.86 -2.01 7.67
N ARG A 122 2.75 -2.57 8.89
CA ARG A 122 2.54 -1.85 10.16
C ARG A 122 1.24 -1.04 10.17
N ALA A 123 0.20 -1.61 9.58
CA ALA A 123 -1.17 -1.11 9.63
C ALA A 123 -2.10 -2.21 10.18
N TRP A 124 -3.31 -1.82 10.55
CA TRP A 124 -4.35 -2.73 11.02
C TRP A 124 -5.55 -2.66 10.09
N LEU A 125 -6.14 -3.80 9.81
CA LEU A 125 -7.39 -3.89 9.07
C LEU A 125 -8.53 -4.11 10.07
N HIS A 126 -9.48 -3.19 10.07
CA HIS A 126 -10.76 -3.38 10.75
C HIS A 126 -11.81 -3.72 9.71
N VAL A 127 -12.71 -4.64 10.04
CA VAL A 127 -13.80 -5.08 9.15
C VAL A 127 -15.11 -4.76 9.82
N GLU A 128 -15.92 -3.93 9.18
CA GLU A 128 -17.25 -3.52 9.61
C GLU A 128 -18.20 -3.76 8.43
N ASP A 129 -19.13 -4.71 8.56
CA ASP A 129 -19.98 -5.18 7.46
C ASP A 129 -19.19 -5.47 6.16
N ASP A 130 -19.42 -4.69 5.10
CA ASP A 130 -18.74 -4.77 3.80
C ASP A 130 -17.61 -3.73 3.62
N GLU A 131 -17.32 -2.96 4.67
CA GLU A 131 -16.26 -1.96 4.71
C GLU A 131 -15.02 -2.48 5.43
N LEU A 132 -13.87 -2.15 4.83
CA LEU A 132 -12.56 -2.53 5.29
C LEU A 132 -11.78 -1.25 5.60
N VAL A 133 -11.46 -1.01 6.86
CA VAL A 133 -10.81 0.23 7.32
C VAL A 133 -9.36 -0.07 7.67
N LEU A 134 -8.45 0.52 6.91
CA LEU A 134 -7.02 0.51 7.21
C LEU A 134 -6.67 1.61 8.20
N CYS A 135 -6.04 1.21 9.30
CA CYS A 135 -5.70 2.05 10.42
C CYS A 135 -4.21 2.04 10.72
N THR A 136 -3.70 3.13 11.28
CA THR A 136 -2.33 3.25 11.81
C THR A 136 -2.37 3.82 13.22
N PHE A 137 -1.32 3.59 14.01
CA PHE A 137 -1.21 4.23 15.35
C PHE A 137 -0.83 5.72 15.29
N ALA A 138 -0.28 6.18 14.18
CA ALA A 138 0.17 7.55 14.00
C ALA A 138 -0.67 8.31 12.96
N ARG A 139 -0.62 9.64 13.03
CA ARG A 139 -1.11 10.56 11.99
C ARG A 139 0.07 11.12 11.19
N GLY A 140 -0.24 11.82 10.10
CA GLY A 140 0.73 12.59 9.34
C GLY A 140 1.42 11.82 8.22
N ALA A 141 2.42 12.47 7.62
CA ALA A 141 2.93 12.08 6.30
C ALA A 141 3.48 10.65 6.24
N ALA A 142 4.26 10.22 7.23
CA ALA A 142 4.81 8.86 7.26
C ALA A 142 3.72 7.80 7.44
N ALA A 143 2.69 8.08 8.24
CA ALA A 143 1.57 7.17 8.45
C ALA A 143 0.72 7.01 7.19
N GLU A 144 0.52 8.09 6.43
CA GLU A 144 -0.22 8.07 5.16
C GLU A 144 0.53 7.30 4.06
N ILE A 145 1.86 7.43 3.99
CA ILE A 145 2.68 6.61 3.09
C ILE A 145 2.60 5.12 3.48
N ARG A 146 2.70 4.80 4.78
CA ARG A 146 2.52 3.42 5.28
C ARG A 146 1.14 2.87 4.94
N ALA A 147 0.09 3.68 5.11
CA ALA A 147 -1.27 3.29 4.75
C ALA A 147 -1.40 2.98 3.25
N GLY A 148 -0.71 3.71 2.38
CA GLY A 148 -0.62 3.40 0.96
C GLY A 148 0.06 2.06 0.67
N GLN A 149 1.15 1.73 1.38
CA GLN A 149 1.80 0.42 1.28
C GLN A 149 0.85 -0.70 1.73
N ALA A 150 0.21 -0.53 2.89
CA ALA A 150 -0.75 -1.49 3.42
C ALA A 150 -1.93 -1.71 2.47
N MET A 151 -2.50 -0.62 1.94
CA MET A 151 -3.56 -0.65 0.95
C MET A 151 -3.18 -1.49 -0.25
N GLN A 152 -2.04 -1.21 -0.87
CA GLN A 152 -1.62 -1.97 -2.05
C GLN A 152 -1.38 -3.45 -1.71
N ARG A 153 -0.81 -3.77 -0.53
CA ARG A 153 -0.59 -5.17 -0.14
C ARG A 153 -1.91 -5.90 0.08
N VAL A 154 -2.89 -5.26 0.72
CA VAL A 154 -4.24 -5.80 0.91
C VAL A 154 -4.93 -6.03 -0.44
N LEU A 155 -4.88 -5.07 -1.36
CA LEU A 155 -5.47 -5.22 -2.70
C LEU A 155 -4.87 -6.38 -3.49
N LEU A 156 -3.54 -6.53 -3.44
CA LEU A 156 -2.84 -7.62 -4.12
C LEU A 156 -3.12 -8.97 -3.46
N THR A 157 -3.17 -9.02 -2.13
CA THR A 157 -3.51 -10.23 -1.36
C THR A 157 -4.95 -10.66 -1.63
N ALA A 158 -5.89 -9.72 -1.70
CA ALA A 158 -7.26 -9.99 -2.08
C ALA A 158 -7.34 -10.60 -3.49
N GLY A 159 -6.56 -10.06 -4.44
CA GLY A 159 -6.41 -10.64 -5.78
C GLY A 159 -5.89 -12.08 -5.77
N THR A 160 -4.93 -12.42 -4.89
CA THR A 160 -4.46 -13.82 -4.75
C THR A 160 -5.51 -14.76 -4.15
N ALA A 161 -6.45 -14.22 -3.37
CA ALA A 161 -7.54 -14.98 -2.75
C ALA A 161 -8.85 -14.96 -3.58
N GLY A 162 -8.86 -14.33 -4.76
CA GLY A 162 -10.05 -14.19 -5.59
C GLY A 162 -11.12 -13.23 -5.04
N VAL A 163 -10.77 -12.39 -4.06
CA VAL A 163 -11.66 -11.41 -3.44
C VAL A 163 -11.51 -10.06 -4.13
N ALA A 164 -12.61 -9.47 -4.58
CA ALA A 164 -12.62 -8.12 -5.09
C ALA A 164 -12.55 -7.11 -3.92
N VAL A 165 -11.49 -6.30 -3.89
CA VAL A 165 -11.36 -5.17 -2.97
C VAL A 165 -11.00 -3.94 -3.79
N SER A 166 -11.65 -2.82 -3.50
CA SER A 166 -11.37 -1.54 -4.16
C SER A 166 -11.31 -0.40 -3.14
N PRO A 167 -10.47 0.63 -3.35
CA PRO A 167 -10.49 1.82 -2.51
C PRO A 167 -11.80 2.59 -2.71
N ALA A 168 -12.37 3.08 -1.61
CA ALA A 168 -13.50 4.01 -1.67
C ALA A 168 -13.06 5.27 -2.43
N GLN A 169 -13.87 5.69 -3.42
CA GLN A 169 -13.49 6.73 -4.39
C GLN A 169 -13.38 8.14 -3.78
N ASP A 170 -13.91 8.36 -2.57
CA ASP A 170 -13.87 9.66 -1.90
C ASP A 170 -13.06 9.62 -0.59
N LEU A 171 -11.76 9.86 -0.71
CA LEU A 171 -10.83 9.94 0.44
C LEU A 171 -10.98 11.26 1.23
N MET A 172 -11.72 12.26 0.71
CA MET A 172 -11.96 13.55 1.35
C MET A 172 -13.08 13.50 2.40
N SER A 173 -14.08 12.63 2.19
CA SER A 173 -15.17 12.35 3.16
C SER A 173 -14.71 11.62 4.44
N LEU A 174 -13.47 11.09 4.45
CA LEU A 174 -12.89 10.39 5.60
C LEU A 174 -12.73 11.24 6.86
N SER A 175 -12.85 12.57 6.81
CA SER A 175 -12.75 13.41 8.00
C SER A 175 -13.94 13.23 8.95
N ALA A 176 -15.16 13.14 8.40
CA ALA A 176 -16.37 12.88 9.16
C ALA A 176 -16.45 11.41 9.60
N LEU A 177 -16.12 10.48 8.69
CA LEU A 177 -16.07 9.05 8.99
C LEU A 177 -14.99 8.71 10.03
N ARG A 178 -13.85 9.41 10.06
CA ARG A 178 -12.82 9.24 11.11
C ARG A 178 -13.31 9.66 12.50
N ALA A 179 -14.07 10.74 12.58
CA ALA A 179 -14.59 11.21 13.87
C ALA A 179 -15.54 10.18 14.48
N ASP A 180 -16.34 9.53 13.62
CA ASP A 180 -17.34 8.54 14.03
C ASP A 180 -16.73 7.14 14.28
N LEU A 181 -15.73 6.74 13.49
CA LEU A 181 -15.06 5.45 13.63
C LEU A 181 -14.04 5.41 14.79
N ARG A 182 -13.42 6.54 15.15
CA ARG A 182 -12.36 6.55 16.18
C ARG A 182 -12.84 6.04 17.56
N PRO A 183 -14.03 6.42 18.07
CA PRO A 183 -14.60 5.81 19.28
C PRO A 183 -14.81 4.30 19.14
N ARG A 184 -15.29 3.84 17.98
CA ARG A 184 -15.56 2.42 17.69
C ARG A 184 -14.28 1.57 17.60
N LEU A 185 -13.16 2.21 17.25
CA LEU A 185 -11.83 1.61 17.15
C LEU A 185 -11.00 1.74 18.44
N GLY A 186 -11.64 2.05 19.58
CA GLY A 186 -10.98 2.15 20.87
C GLY A 186 -10.09 3.38 21.05
N ASN A 187 -10.28 4.43 20.25
CA ASN A 187 -9.58 5.72 20.29
C ASN A 187 -8.06 5.73 20.04
N VAL A 188 -7.42 4.56 19.95
CA VAL A 188 -5.97 4.38 19.75
C VAL A 188 -5.60 4.36 18.26
N LEU A 189 -6.46 3.78 17.42
CA LEU A 189 -6.22 3.66 15.99
C LEU A 189 -6.71 4.90 15.22
N VAL A 190 -5.93 5.30 14.22
CA VAL A 190 -6.27 6.39 13.30
C VAL A 190 -6.69 5.76 11.96
N PRO A 191 -7.96 5.94 11.54
CA PRO A 191 -8.39 5.49 10.22
C PRO A 191 -7.67 6.26 9.12
N GLN A 192 -7.10 5.52 8.17
CA GLN A 192 -6.38 6.07 7.03
C GLN A 192 -7.13 5.86 5.73
N VAL A 193 -7.54 4.63 5.42
CA VAL A 193 -8.16 4.33 4.12
C VAL A 193 -9.38 3.46 4.35
N VAL A 194 -10.44 3.71 3.61
CA VAL A 194 -11.59 2.80 3.53
C VAL A 194 -11.54 2.08 2.20
N LEU A 195 -11.70 0.78 2.27
CA LEU A 195 -11.77 -0.16 1.18
C LEU A 195 -13.15 -0.80 1.18
N ARG A 196 -13.67 -1.11 0.01
CA ARG A 196 -14.95 -1.79 -0.18
C ARG A 196 -14.71 -3.19 -0.70
N LEU A 197 -15.40 -4.15 -0.12
CA LEU A 197 -15.57 -5.46 -0.74
C LEU A 197 -16.47 -5.29 -1.97
N GLY A 198 -16.00 -5.80 -3.11
CA GLY A 198 -16.82 -5.89 -4.32
C GLY A 198 -17.75 -7.08 -4.22
N ALA A 199 -19.01 -6.90 -4.61
CA ALA A 199 -19.85 -8.04 -4.96
C ALA A 199 -19.24 -8.71 -6.22
N GLY A 200 -19.05 -10.03 -6.16
CA GLY A 200 -18.65 -10.83 -7.32
C GLY A 200 -19.72 -10.83 -8.40
#